data_AF-A0A959RI44-F1
#
_entry.id   AF-A0A959RI44-F1
#
_cell.length_a   1.000
_cell.length_b   1.000
_cell.length_c   1.000
_cell.angle_alpha   90.00
_cell.angle_beta   90.00
_cell.angle_gamma   90.00
#
_symmetry.space_group_name_H-M   'P 1'
#
loop_
_entity.id
_entity.type
_entity.pdbx_description
1 polymer ?
#
loop_
_entity_poly.entity_id
_entity_poly.type
_entity_poly.pdbx_seq_one_letter_code
_entity_poly.pdbx_strand_id
1 'polypeptide(L)'
;EAIDNYFKEGNPRSIPKIVGFNENGKELFIWGPRPKFAQDLVQQLKAEGYTKEEFNKELHLWYAKNKGKELEKELVNIFRNLIK
;
A
#
# COMPACT_ATOMS: atom_id res chain seq x y z
N GLU A 1 14.94 -9.81 -9.84
CA GLU A 1 14.40 -10.08 -11.18
C GLU A 1 12.86 -10.10 -11.24
N ALA A 2 12.14 -10.95 -10.49
CA ALA A 2 10.65 -10.96 -10.56
C ALA A 2 9.97 -9.72 -9.96
N ILE A 3 10.38 -9.28 -8.76
CA ILE A 3 9.81 -8.09 -8.09
C ILE A 3 10.14 -6.79 -8.84
N ASP A 4 11.23 -6.76 -9.62
CA ASP A 4 11.65 -5.58 -10.38
C ASP A 4 10.67 -5.20 -11.49
N ASN A 5 9.93 -6.19 -12.02
CA ASN A 5 8.87 -5.95 -13.00
C ASN A 5 7.69 -5.18 -12.39
N TYR A 6 7.49 -5.24 -11.07
CA TYR A 6 6.43 -4.54 -10.36
C TYR A 6 6.75 -3.07 -10.04
N PHE A 7 7.92 -2.58 -10.43
CA PHE A 7 8.34 -1.19 -10.24
C PHE A 7 8.45 -0.41 -11.56
N LYS A 8 7.92 -0.95 -12.66
CA LYS A 8 7.95 -0.31 -13.99
C LYS A 8 6.58 0.31 -14.32
N GLU A 9 6.60 1.39 -15.10
CA GLU A 9 5.47 2.24 -15.54
C GLU A 9 4.67 2.96 -14.44
N GLY A 10 4.93 4.27 -14.26
CA GLY A 10 4.11 5.18 -13.46
C GLY A 10 4.10 4.96 -11.94
N ASN A 11 4.62 3.83 -11.45
CA ASN A 11 4.66 3.49 -10.04
C ASN A 11 6.09 3.70 -9.46
N PRO A 12 6.32 4.71 -8.61
CA PRO A 12 7.62 4.90 -7.98
C PRO A 12 7.99 3.66 -7.16
N ARG A 13 9.30 3.35 -7.03
CA ARG A 13 9.84 2.25 -6.20
C ARG A 13 9.44 2.41 -4.73
N SER A 14 8.21 2.05 -4.43
CA SER A 14 7.55 2.27 -3.16
C SER A 14 7.36 0.93 -2.48
N ILE A 15 7.92 0.82 -1.28
CA ILE A 15 7.92 -0.38 -0.45
C ILE A 15 7.17 -0.09 0.87
N PRO A 16 6.61 -1.11 1.54
CA PRO A 16 6.58 -2.54 1.17
C PRO A 16 5.56 -2.88 0.05
N LYS A 17 5.89 -3.84 -0.82
CA LYS A 17 4.97 -4.41 -1.83
C LYS A 17 4.86 -5.92 -1.64
N ILE A 18 3.64 -6.44 -1.66
CA ILE A 18 3.33 -7.86 -1.56
C ILE A 18 2.66 -8.29 -2.86
N VAL A 19 3.15 -9.37 -3.45
CA VAL A 19 2.55 -9.96 -4.65
C VAL A 19 2.31 -11.44 -4.37
N GLY A 20 1.08 -11.89 -4.60
CA GLY A 20 0.70 -13.30 -4.48
C GLY A 20 0.57 -13.95 -5.85
N PHE A 21 1.02 -15.19 -5.97
CA PHE A 21 0.92 -16.00 -7.18
C PHE A 21 0.30 -17.36 -6.87
N ASN A 22 -0.33 -17.99 -7.86
CA ASN A 22 -0.72 -19.40 -7.77
C ASN A 22 0.44 -20.34 -8.18
N GLU A 23 0.19 -21.64 -8.11
CA GLU A 23 1.19 -22.68 -8.46
C GLU A 23 1.69 -22.61 -9.91
N ASN A 24 0.88 -22.04 -10.81
CA ASN A 24 1.24 -21.85 -12.23
C ASN A 24 1.98 -20.53 -12.48
N GLY A 25 2.34 -19.77 -11.43
CA GLY A 25 2.98 -18.47 -11.55
C GLY A 25 2.04 -17.35 -12.03
N LYS A 26 0.72 -17.58 -12.06
CA LYS A 26 -0.26 -16.52 -12.36
C LYS A 26 -0.42 -15.62 -11.14
N GLU A 27 -0.32 -14.31 -11.34
CA GLU A 27 -0.59 -13.32 -10.30
C GLU A 27 -2.03 -13.41 -9.80
N LEU A 28 -2.19 -13.41 -8.48
CA LEU A 28 -3.45 -13.43 -7.76
C LEU A 28 -3.81 -12.05 -7.21
N PHE A 29 -2.83 -11.33 -6.68
CA PHE A 29 -3.02 -9.98 -6.15
C PHE A 29 -1.70 -9.22 -6.00
N ILE A 30 -1.82 -7.90 -5.93
CA ILE A 30 -0.77 -6.98 -5.52
C ILE A 30 -1.31 -6.12 -4.38
N TRP A 31 -0.49 -5.93 -3.34
CA TRP A 31 -0.76 -4.99 -2.24
C TRP A 31 0.47 -4.10 -1.99
N GLY A 32 0.25 -2.86 -1.56
CA GLY A 32 1.30 -1.89 -1.22
C GLY A 32 1.24 -0.60 -2.06
N PRO A 33 2.06 0.43 -1.75
CA PRO A 33 3.10 0.48 -0.71
C PRO A 33 2.61 0.68 0.72
N ARG A 34 1.32 0.98 0.88
CA ARG A 34 0.69 1.34 2.14
C ARG A 34 -0.81 1.05 2.02
N PRO A 35 -1.55 1.00 3.15
CA PRO A 35 -3.00 0.91 3.11
C PRO A 35 -3.61 2.04 2.29
N LYS A 36 -4.74 1.78 1.63
CA LYS A 36 -5.45 2.73 0.78
C LYS A 36 -5.72 4.05 1.50
N PHE A 37 -6.15 3.98 2.77
CA PHE A 37 -6.37 5.17 3.57
C PHE A 37 -5.11 6.04 3.70
N ALA A 38 -3.96 5.43 3.99
CA ALA A 38 -2.69 6.15 4.12
C ALA A 38 -2.24 6.78 2.80
N GLN A 39 -2.56 6.14 1.68
CA GLN A 39 -2.30 6.65 0.34
C GLN A 39 -3.20 7.82 -0.01
N ASP A 40 -4.47 7.76 0.35
CA ASP A 40 -5.44 8.83 0.12
C ASP A 40 -5.14 10.04 1.03
N LEU A 41 -4.75 9.81 2.29
CA LEU A 41 -4.29 10.86 3.22
C LEU A 41 -3.12 11.68 2.64
N VAL A 42 -2.10 11.01 2.12
CA VAL A 42 -0.93 11.71 1.54
C VAL A 42 -1.30 12.48 0.27
N GLN A 43 -2.20 11.95 -0.56
CA GLN A 43 -2.67 12.66 -1.75
C GLN A 43 -3.47 13.91 -1.37
N GLN A 44 -4.34 13.80 -0.38
CA GLN A 44 -5.11 14.93 0.14
C GLN A 44 -4.19 16.02 0.69
N LEU A 45 -3.27 15.69 1.59
CA LEU A 45 -2.35 16.67 2.20
C LEU A 45 -1.47 17.37 1.14
N LYS A 46 -1.02 16.64 0.12
CA LYS A 46 -0.31 17.23 -1.02
C LYS A 46 -1.18 18.21 -1.80
N ALA A 47 -2.45 17.87 -2.04
CA ALA A 47 -3.38 18.75 -2.74
C ALA A 47 -3.70 20.02 -1.94
N GLU A 48 -3.67 19.92 -0.60
CA GLU A 48 -3.81 21.04 0.33
C GLU A 48 -2.54 21.91 0.45
N GLY A 49 -1.46 21.56 -0.25
CA GLY A 49 -0.21 22.35 -0.28
C GLY A 49 0.78 22.04 0.84
N TYR A 50 0.57 20.95 1.59
CA TYR A 50 1.52 20.55 2.65
C TYR A 50 2.86 20.19 2.04
N THR A 51 3.92 20.64 2.70
CA THR A 51 5.29 20.24 2.40
C THR A 51 5.51 18.76 2.71
N LYS A 52 6.62 18.22 2.19
CA LYS A 52 7.00 16.82 2.44
C LYS A 52 7.16 16.49 3.92
N GLU A 53 7.73 17.40 4.71
CA GLU A 53 7.92 17.19 6.14
C GLU A 53 6.60 17.18 6.90
N GLU A 54 5.68 18.08 6.55
CA GLU A 54 4.39 18.20 7.21
C GLU A 54 3.51 16.97 6.95
N PHE A 55 3.33 16.56 5.69
CA PHE A 55 2.49 15.39 5.43
C PHE A 55 3.13 14.09 5.96
N ASN A 56 4.46 14.00 6.04
CA ASN A 56 5.13 12.85 6.65
C ASN A 56 4.82 12.77 8.15
N LYS A 57 4.81 13.90 8.86
CA LYS A 57 4.44 13.98 10.28
C LYS A 57 3.00 13.50 10.49
N GLU A 58 2.05 13.99 9.69
CA GLU A 58 0.65 13.55 9.76
C GLU A 58 0.49 12.07 9.45
N LEU A 59 1.20 11.56 8.44
CA LEU A 59 1.23 10.14 8.12
C LEU A 59 1.76 9.29 9.28
N HIS A 60 2.84 9.72 9.95
CA HIS A 60 3.38 9.03 11.12
C HIS A 60 2.41 9.04 12.30
N LEU A 61 1.75 10.17 12.59
CA LEU A 61 0.72 10.27 13.61
C LEU A 61 -0.46 9.34 13.30
N TRP A 62 -0.86 9.25 12.05
CA TRP A 62 -1.89 8.33 11.61
C TRP A 62 -1.49 6.88 11.86
N TYR A 63 -0.28 6.46 11.48
CA TYR A 63 0.20 5.09 11.73
C TYR A 63 0.20 4.75 13.22
N ALA A 64 0.65 5.67 14.08
CA ALA A 64 0.66 5.49 15.53
C ALA A 64 -0.76 5.29 16.11
N LYS A 65 -1.77 5.97 15.55
CA LYS A 65 -3.18 5.80 15.94
C LYS A 65 -3.80 4.55 15.33
N ASN A 66 -3.51 4.27 14.06
CA ASN A 66 -4.07 3.16 13.30
C ASN A 66 -3.59 1.80 13.82
N LYS A 67 -2.32 1.72 14.26
CA LYS A 67 -1.70 0.50 14.79
C LYS A 67 -1.84 -0.72 13.87
N GLY A 68 -1.79 -0.50 12.56
CA GLY A 68 -1.86 -1.58 11.55
C GLY A 68 -3.26 -2.09 11.22
N LYS A 69 -4.32 -1.58 11.87
CA LYS A 69 -5.69 -2.08 11.67
C LYS A 69 -6.18 -2.02 10.22
N GLU A 70 -5.87 -0.94 9.49
CA GLU A 70 -6.31 -0.85 8.09
C GLU A 70 -5.51 -1.78 7.18
N LEU A 71 -4.21 -1.96 7.47
CA LEU A 71 -3.38 -2.96 6.77
C LEU A 71 -3.95 -4.36 6.95
N GLU A 72 -4.20 -4.77 8.19
CA GLU A 72 -4.74 -6.09 8.53
C GLU A 72 -6.08 -6.32 7.84
N LYS A 73 -6.97 -5.33 7.90
CA LYS A 73 -8.29 -5.38 7.26
C LYS A 73 -8.19 -5.59 5.75
N GLU A 74 -7.28 -4.88 5.08
CA GLU A 74 -7.07 -5.03 3.63
C GLU A 74 -6.53 -6.41 3.27
N LEU A 75 -5.50 -6.90 3.98
CA LEU A 75 -4.93 -8.22 3.72
C LEU A 75 -5.93 -9.35 4.00
N VAL A 76 -6.69 -9.26 5.09
CA VAL A 76 -7.75 -10.22 5.40
C VAL A 76 -8.82 -10.23 4.31
N ASN A 77 -9.20 -9.07 3.78
CA ASN A 77 -10.15 -8.99 2.68
C ASN A 77 -9.60 -9.63 1.39
N ILE A 78 -8.33 -9.38 1.07
CA ILE A 78 -7.64 -10.03 -0.06
C ILE A 78 -7.70 -11.55 0.12
N PHE A 79 -7.26 -12.09 1.25
CA PHE A 79 -7.23 -13.53 1.47
C PHE A 79 -8.62 -14.16 1.45
N ARG A 80 -9.64 -13.50 2.02
CA ARG A 80 -11.03 -13.97 1.93
C ARG A 80 -11.53 -14.07 0.48
N ASN A 81 -11.12 -13.14 -0.39
CA ASN A 81 -11.54 -13.17 -1.79
C ASN A 81 -10.81 -14.25 -2.60
N LEU A 82 -9.65 -14.73 -2.13
CA LEU A 82 -8.90 -15.80 -2.79
C LEU A 82 -9.39 -17.21 -2.41
N ILE A 83 -10.08 -17.35 -1.28
CA ILE A 83 -10.56 -18.64 -0.75
C ILE A 83 -12.00 -18.95 -1.22
N LYS A 84 -12.70 -17.95 -1.77
CA LYS A 84 -14.01 -18.15 -2.42
C LYS A 84 -13.84 -18.80 -3.79
#